data_AF-A0A350NZ40-F1
#
_entry.id   AF-A0A350NZ40-F1
#
_cell.length_a   1.000
_cell.length_b   1.000
_cell.length_c   1.000
_cell.angle_alpha   90.00
_cell.angle_beta   90.00
_cell.angle_gamma   90.00
#
_symmetry.space_group_name_H-M   'P 1'
#
loop_
_entity.id
_entity.type
_entity.pdbx_description
1 polymer ?
#
loop_
_entity_poly.entity_id
_entity_poly.type
_entity_poly.pdbx_seq_one_letter_code
_entity_poly.pdbx_strand_id
1 'polypeptide(L)'
;MKKNPLNILIVVGLVGMVTAAIAAYAGTPFKSVKAFTVTCGATPTLINNGDGGYNSVRCSNVVPDPIFLGGANVDEIEGYPICSESELCGDVALTLDASMAVYCVDPAGAAPPINCIAGK
;
A
#
# COMPACT_ATOMS: atom_id res chain seq x y z
N MET A 1 -22.71 48.69 18.34
CA MET A 1 -22.40 47.33 18.84
C MET A 1 -20.90 47.21 19.04
N LYS A 2 -20.43 47.19 20.28
CA LYS A 2 -19.00 47.21 20.63
C LYS A 2 -18.47 45.78 20.47
N LYS A 3 -17.64 45.50 19.46
CA LYS A 3 -17.03 44.17 19.27
C LYS A 3 -16.10 43.91 20.46
N ASN A 4 -16.45 42.94 21.31
CA ASN A 4 -15.63 42.57 22.45
C ASN A 4 -14.33 41.92 21.92
N PRO A 5 -13.15 42.48 22.18
CA PRO A 5 -11.88 41.98 21.66
C PRO A 5 -11.58 40.55 22.13
N LEU A 6 -12.18 40.14 23.26
CA LEU A 6 -12.08 38.80 23.80
C LEU A 6 -12.72 37.73 22.89
N ASN A 7 -13.85 38.02 22.24
CA ASN A 7 -14.50 37.07 21.33
C ASN A 7 -13.69 36.87 20.04
N ILE A 8 -13.02 37.93 19.56
CA ILE A 8 -12.17 37.85 18.38
C ILE A 8 -10.91 37.02 18.68
N LEU A 9 -10.32 37.20 19.88
CA LEU A 9 -9.13 36.48 20.30
C LEU A 9 -9.36 34.97 20.44
N ILE A 10 -10.52 34.57 20.98
CA ILE A 10 -10.91 33.14 21.11
C ILE A 10 -11.08 32.50 19.74
N VAL A 11 -11.74 33.19 18.80
CA VAL A 11 -11.97 32.67 17.44
C VAL A 11 -10.66 32.54 16.66
N VAL A 12 -9.76 33.52 16.75
CA VAL A 12 -8.45 33.45 16.10
C VAL A 12 -7.59 32.32 16.69
N GLY A 13 -7.62 32.14 18.01
CA GLY A 13 -6.93 31.03 18.67
C GLY A 13 -7.46 29.65 18.24
N LEU A 14 -8.78 29.49 18.15
CA LEU A 14 -9.41 28.24 17.71
C LEU A 14 -9.08 27.95 16.24
N VAL A 15 -9.17 28.95 15.35
CA VAL A 15 -8.82 28.79 13.93
C VAL A 15 -7.34 28.42 13.78
N GLY A 16 -6.44 29.03 14.55
CA GLY A 16 -5.01 28.69 14.56
C GLY A 16 -4.72 27.25 15.03
N MET A 17 -5.44 26.77 16.05
CA MET A 17 -5.32 25.37 16.50
C MET A 17 -5.87 24.39 15.46
N VAL A 18 -6.99 24.73 14.81
CA VAL A 18 -7.59 23.89 13.76
C VAL A 18 -6.69 23.83 12.52
N THR A 19 -6.11 24.95 12.07
CA THR A 19 -5.18 24.94 10.93
C THR A 19 -3.89 24.19 11.24
N ALA A 20 -3.36 24.31 12.46
CA ALA A 20 -2.21 23.53 12.91
C ALA A 20 -2.52 22.03 12.99
N ALA A 21 -3.70 21.65 13.48
CA ALA A 21 -4.15 20.26 13.50
C ALA A 21 -4.32 19.69 12.09
N ILE A 22 -4.90 20.45 11.15
CA ILE A 22 -5.04 20.04 9.74
C ILE A 22 -3.66 19.87 9.08
N ALA A 23 -2.71 20.78 9.33
CA ALA A 23 -1.35 20.67 8.82
C ALA A 23 -0.59 19.47 9.42
N ALA A 24 -0.81 19.17 10.70
CA ALA A 24 -0.28 17.97 11.36
C ALA A 24 -0.91 16.69 10.76
N TYR A 25 -2.21 16.70 10.46
CA TYR A 25 -2.90 15.60 9.77
C TYR A 25 -2.41 15.42 8.33
N ALA A 26 -2.14 16.50 7.61
CA ALA A 26 -1.53 16.45 6.27
C ALA A 26 -0.09 15.91 6.29
N GLY A 27 0.55 15.85 7.47
CA GLY A 27 1.87 15.25 7.70
C GLY A 27 1.84 13.82 8.24
N THR A 28 0.67 13.21 8.47
CA THR A 28 0.54 11.81 8.93
C THR A 28 0.88 10.80 7.81
N PRO A 29 1.28 9.56 8.12
CA PRO A 29 1.88 8.59 7.19
C PRO A 29 0.93 8.02 6.10
N PHE A 30 -0.17 8.69 5.79
CA PHE A 30 -0.88 8.45 4.52
C PHE A 30 -0.17 9.16 3.36
N LYS A 31 1.17 9.23 3.40
CA LYS A 31 2.00 9.97 2.47
C LYS A 31 2.09 9.18 1.16
N SER A 32 0.98 9.17 0.42
CA SER A 32 0.77 8.53 -0.87
C SER A 32 0.58 7.01 -0.78
N VAL A 33 -0.68 6.58 -0.58
CA VAL A 33 -1.11 5.25 -0.97
C VAL A 33 -1.33 5.25 -2.48
N LYS A 34 -0.70 4.33 -3.21
CA LYS A 34 -0.85 4.17 -4.66
C LYS A 34 -1.38 2.79 -5.00
N ALA A 35 -2.41 2.75 -5.84
CA ALA A 35 -2.89 1.54 -6.47
C ALA A 35 -2.26 1.39 -7.87
N PHE A 36 -1.84 0.18 -8.23
CA PHE A 36 -1.22 -0.14 -9.52
C PHE A 36 -1.37 -1.62 -9.82
N THR A 37 -1.17 -1.99 -11.07
CA THR A 37 -1.20 -3.39 -11.52
C THR A 37 0.20 -3.91 -11.77
N VAL A 38 0.46 -5.18 -11.45
CA VAL A 38 1.72 -5.86 -11.75
C VAL A 38 1.44 -7.14 -12.52
N THR A 39 2.21 -7.38 -13.58
CA THR A 39 2.20 -8.63 -14.31
C THR A 39 3.35 -9.48 -13.81
N CYS A 40 3.06 -10.58 -13.11
CA CYS A 40 4.06 -11.49 -12.57
C CYS A 40 4.50 -12.48 -13.65
N GLY A 41 5.81 -12.71 -13.77
CA GLY A 41 6.36 -13.73 -14.66
C GLY A 41 6.65 -15.05 -13.94
N ALA A 42 7.11 -16.04 -14.71
CA ALA A 42 7.60 -17.31 -14.18
C ALA A 42 8.92 -17.19 -13.39
N THR A 43 9.55 -16.00 -13.42
CA THR A 43 10.72 -15.67 -12.61
C THR A 43 10.42 -14.46 -11.70
N PRO A 44 11.14 -14.30 -10.57
CA PRO A 44 10.91 -13.23 -9.61
C PRO A 44 10.79 -11.85 -10.27
N THR A 45 9.58 -11.32 -10.26
CA THR A 45 9.24 -10.03 -10.86
C THR A 45 9.09 -8.98 -9.77
N LEU A 46 9.87 -7.91 -9.86
CA LEU A 46 9.83 -6.83 -8.87
C LEU A 46 8.47 -6.12 -8.87
N ILE A 47 7.84 -6.00 -7.70
CA ILE A 47 6.64 -5.20 -7.50
C ILE A 47 7.07 -3.75 -7.27
N ASN A 48 6.95 -2.91 -8.30
CA ASN A 48 7.30 -1.50 -8.23
C ASN A 48 6.43 -0.67 -9.19
N ASN A 49 5.94 0.48 -8.73
CA ASN A 49 5.24 1.49 -9.56
C ASN A 49 6.16 2.66 -9.98
N GLY A 50 7.48 2.45 -9.98
CA GLY A 50 8.47 3.46 -10.38
C GLY A 50 8.82 4.49 -9.30
N ASP A 51 8.10 4.55 -8.19
CA ASP A 51 8.38 5.51 -7.11
C ASP A 51 9.47 5.07 -6.13
N GLY A 52 9.83 3.78 -6.14
CA GLY A 52 10.83 3.17 -5.27
C GLY A 52 10.50 3.24 -3.77
N GLY A 53 10.77 2.15 -3.04
CA GLY A 53 10.72 2.11 -1.57
C GLY A 53 9.33 2.36 -0.99
N TYR A 54 8.51 1.32 -0.94
CA TYR A 54 7.28 1.36 -0.15
C TYR A 54 7.62 1.02 1.31
N ASN A 55 6.74 1.37 2.25
CA ASN A 55 6.80 0.88 3.63
C ASN A 55 5.87 -0.32 3.81
N SER A 56 4.85 -0.45 2.95
CA SER A 56 3.95 -1.60 2.89
C SER A 56 3.44 -1.80 1.47
N VAL A 57 3.21 -3.07 1.11
CA VAL A 57 2.60 -3.48 -0.17
C VAL A 57 1.50 -4.49 0.14
N ARG A 58 0.35 -4.39 -0.52
CA ARG A 58 -0.72 -5.38 -0.46
C ARG A 58 -1.15 -5.68 -1.87
N CYS A 59 -1.21 -6.95 -2.24
CA CYS A 59 -1.69 -7.33 -3.56
C CYS A 59 -2.84 -8.32 -3.46
N SER A 60 -3.74 -8.25 -4.43
CA SER A 60 -4.87 -9.15 -4.60
C SER A 60 -4.75 -9.81 -5.97
N ASN A 61 -4.98 -11.11 -5.99
CA ASN A 61 -5.02 -11.90 -7.20
C ASN A 61 -6.49 -12.10 -7.59
N VAL A 62 -6.85 -11.70 -8.80
CA VAL A 62 -8.22 -11.88 -9.34
C VAL A 62 -8.32 -13.12 -10.23
N VAL A 63 -7.24 -13.90 -10.31
CA VAL A 63 -7.09 -15.05 -11.20
C VAL A 63 -7.10 -16.34 -10.38
N PRO A 64 -7.70 -17.42 -10.92
CA PRO A 64 -7.81 -18.69 -10.21
C PRO A 64 -6.47 -19.33 -9.86
N ASP A 65 -5.45 -19.14 -10.70
CA ASP A 65 -4.12 -19.70 -10.45
C ASP A 65 -3.39 -18.91 -9.36
N PRO A 66 -2.73 -19.60 -8.40
CA PRO A 66 -2.03 -18.94 -7.31
C PRO A 66 -0.80 -18.17 -7.81
N ILE A 67 -0.63 -16.96 -7.28
CA ILE A 67 0.57 -16.14 -7.48
C ILE A 67 1.30 -16.05 -6.15
N PHE A 68 2.62 -16.12 -6.18
CA PHE A 68 3.44 -16.17 -4.98
C PHE A 68 4.16 -14.85 -4.75
N LEU A 69 4.06 -14.30 -3.53
CA LEU A 69 4.71 -13.05 -3.13
C LEU A 69 5.85 -13.32 -2.15
N GLY A 70 6.95 -12.57 -2.25
CA GLY A 70 8.07 -12.75 -1.34
C GLY A 70 9.27 -11.85 -1.63
N GLY A 71 10.44 -12.28 -1.17
CA GLY A 71 11.72 -11.61 -1.47
C GLY A 71 12.29 -12.01 -2.83
N ALA A 72 13.55 -11.66 -3.10
CA ALA A 72 14.18 -11.86 -4.40
C ALA A 72 14.25 -13.32 -4.89
N ASN A 73 14.18 -14.29 -3.97
CA ASN A 73 14.21 -15.73 -4.28
C ASN A 73 12.82 -16.37 -4.32
N VAL A 74 11.74 -15.57 -4.30
CA VAL A 74 10.36 -16.07 -4.25
C VAL A 74 10.09 -17.13 -5.32
N ASP A 75 9.46 -18.23 -4.89
CA ASP A 75 8.93 -19.30 -5.72
C ASP A 75 7.70 -19.93 -5.03
N GLU A 76 7.25 -21.09 -5.50
CA GLU A 76 6.10 -21.82 -4.92
C GLU A 76 6.32 -22.31 -3.49
N ILE A 77 7.57 -22.42 -3.03
CA ILE A 77 7.98 -22.98 -1.74
C ILE A 77 8.32 -21.86 -0.75
N GLU A 78 9.10 -20.88 -1.18
CA GLU A 78 9.57 -19.74 -0.37
C GLU A 78 8.58 -18.57 -0.38
N GLY A 79 7.61 -18.57 -1.30
CA GLY A 79 6.62 -17.53 -1.46
C GLY A 79 5.33 -17.73 -0.68
N TYR A 80 4.61 -16.64 -0.50
CA TYR A 80 3.28 -16.63 0.08
C TYR A 80 2.23 -16.58 -1.04
N PRO A 81 1.34 -17.57 -1.15
CA PRO A 81 0.33 -17.60 -2.20
C PRO A 81 -0.75 -16.53 -1.97
N ILE A 82 -1.14 -15.86 -3.06
CA ILE A 82 -2.34 -15.04 -3.18
C ILE A 82 -3.23 -15.66 -4.27
N CYS A 83 -4.52 -15.83 -3.97
CA CYS A 83 -5.47 -16.56 -4.82
C CYS A 83 -6.77 -15.75 -4.96
N SER A 84 -7.53 -15.96 -6.03
CA SER A 84 -8.83 -15.31 -6.21
C SER A 84 -9.91 -15.94 -5.33
N GLU A 85 -10.49 -15.16 -4.42
CA GLU A 85 -11.79 -15.37 -3.75
C GLU A 85 -12.07 -16.77 -3.14
N SER A 86 -11.04 -17.59 -2.89
CA SER A 86 -11.19 -18.88 -2.22
C SER A 86 -10.74 -18.77 -0.77
N GLU A 87 -11.62 -19.16 0.15
CA GLU A 87 -11.62 -18.93 1.62
C GLU A 87 -10.34 -19.38 2.38
N LEU A 88 -9.32 -19.91 1.70
CA LEU A 88 -8.06 -20.39 2.27
C LEU A 88 -6.82 -19.56 1.89
N CYS A 89 -6.90 -18.74 0.84
CA CYS A 89 -5.89 -17.72 0.55
C CYS A 89 -6.52 -16.36 0.82
N GLY A 90 -6.55 -15.94 2.08
CA GLY A 90 -7.00 -14.58 2.40
C GLY A 90 -6.20 -13.56 1.58
N ASP A 91 -6.75 -12.36 1.36
CA ASP A 91 -5.98 -11.21 0.88
C ASP A 91 -4.75 -11.05 1.77
N VAL A 92 -3.63 -11.69 1.41
CA VAL A 92 -2.44 -11.66 2.24
C VAL A 92 -1.85 -10.29 2.00
N ALA A 93 -2.28 -9.37 2.85
CA ALA A 93 -1.62 -8.13 3.14
C ALA A 93 -0.25 -8.46 3.75
N LEU A 94 0.70 -8.85 2.90
CA LEU A 94 2.11 -8.89 3.25
C LEU A 94 2.56 -7.47 3.52
N THR A 95 2.27 -7.01 4.74
CA THR A 95 2.91 -5.86 5.35
C THR A 95 4.36 -6.27 5.61
N LEU A 96 5.12 -6.45 4.54
CA LEU A 96 6.55 -6.47 4.59
C LEU A 96 6.92 -5.04 4.93
N ASP A 97 7.57 -4.87 6.08
CA ASP A 97 8.34 -3.68 6.39
C ASP A 97 9.30 -3.46 5.21
N ALA A 98 8.91 -2.60 4.27
CA ALA A 98 9.46 -2.59 2.93
C ALA A 98 10.80 -1.84 2.81
N SER A 99 11.59 -1.94 3.89
CA SER A 99 13.06 -1.91 3.83
C SER A 99 13.64 -2.95 2.86
N MET A 100 12.85 -3.97 2.45
CA MET A 100 13.22 -4.96 1.43
C MET A 100 12.26 -4.92 0.24
N ALA A 101 12.81 -5.08 -0.98
CA ALA A 101 12.03 -5.16 -2.22
C ALA A 101 11.14 -6.41 -2.25
N VAL A 102 9.90 -6.25 -2.71
CA VAL A 102 8.91 -7.33 -2.83
C VAL A 102 8.83 -7.81 -4.28
N TYR A 103 8.78 -9.11 -4.47
CA TYR A 103 8.72 -9.77 -5.76
C TYR A 103 7.48 -10.66 -5.85
N CYS A 104 7.03 -10.93 -7.06
CA CYS A 104 6.02 -11.94 -7.34
C CYS A 104 6.45 -12.94 -8.42
N VAL A 105 5.90 -14.15 -8.33
CA VAL A 105 6.03 -15.22 -9.33
C VAL A 105 4.67 -15.79 -9.66
N ASP A 106 4.42 -15.95 -10.96
CA ASP A 106 3.34 -16.76 -11.51
C ASP A 106 3.96 -18.03 -12.14
N PRO A 107 3.90 -19.19 -11.48
CA PRO A 107 4.49 -20.42 -12.00
C PRO A 107 3.79 -20.92 -13.27
N ALA A 108 2.54 -20.52 -13.52
CA ALA A 108 1.82 -20.89 -14.74
C ALA A 108 2.28 -20.08 -15.97
N GLY A 109 2.93 -18.93 -15.75
CA GLY A 109 3.43 -18.05 -16.81
C GLY A 109 2.35 -17.43 -17.69
N ALA A 110 1.09 -17.48 -17.26
CA ALA A 110 -0.07 -16.96 -17.99
C ALA A 110 -0.29 -15.46 -17.75
N ALA A 111 0.28 -14.94 -16.66
CA ALA A 111 0.52 -13.54 -16.32
C ALA A 111 -0.65 -12.55 -16.52
N PRO A 112 -1.86 -12.81 -16.01
CA PRO A 112 -2.83 -11.76 -15.79
C PRO A 112 -2.35 -10.78 -14.70
N PRO A 113 -2.64 -9.47 -14.84
CA PRO A 113 -2.18 -8.48 -13.87
C PRO A 113 -2.86 -8.66 -12.50
N ILE A 114 -2.05 -8.65 -11.44
CA ILE A 114 -2.52 -8.53 -10.05
C ILE A 114 -2.70 -7.06 -9.67
N ASN A 115 -3.64 -6.80 -8.77
CA ASN A 115 -3.88 -5.44 -8.27
C ASN A 115 -3.12 -5.24 -6.96
N CYS A 116 -2.25 -4.25 -6.91
CA CYS A 116 -1.43 -3.92 -5.75
C CYS A 116 -1.73 -2.50 -5.24
N ILE A 117 -1.63 -2.34 -3.92
CA ILE A 117 -1.72 -1.09 -3.21
C ILE A 117 -0.47 -0.96 -2.35
N ALA A 118 0.26 0.15 -2.46
CA ALA A 118 1.45 0.38 -1.67
C ALA A 118 1.44 1.76 -1.00
N GLY A 119 1.97 1.84 0.22
CA GLY A 119 2.03 3.08 1.02
C GLY A 119 3.47 3.43 1.41
N LYS A 120 3.77 4.72 1.48
CA LYS A 120 4.98 5.30 2.08
C LYS A 120 4.63 6.03 3.38
#